data_AF-A0A8T3RUL8-F1
#
_entry.id   AF-A0A8T3RUL8-F1
#
_cell.length_a   1.000
_cell.length_b   1.000
_cell.length_c   1.000
_cell.angle_alpha   90.00
_cell.angle_beta   90.00
_cell.angle_gamma   90.00
#
_symmetry.space_group_name_H-M   'P 1'
#
loop_
_entity.id
_entity.type
_entity.pdbx_description
1 polymer ?
#
loop_
_entity_poly.entity_id
_entity_poly.type
_entity_poly.pdbx_seq_one_letter_code
_entity_poly.pdbx_strand_id
1 'polypeptide(L)'
;TLDEEALLASILRWSALPGASRHHWGTDIDVIDRSAPPPDYAVRLMPDEFEAGGVFERLGRWIEAHPGRFDFFRPYAAYKGGVEREPWHLSYAPVAVPALEALTPDLLTEAIADSDVLGKERVLAEMPAIYARYVTNISMAP
;
A
#
# COMPACT_ATOMS: atom_id res chain seq x y z
N THR A 1 21.50 -13.40 -6.02
CA THR A 1 20.55 -13.76 -4.94
C THR A 1 20.49 -12.59 -3.99
N LEU A 2 19.30 -12.21 -3.53
CA LEU A 2 19.15 -11.15 -2.53
C LEU A 2 19.54 -11.70 -1.15
N ASP A 3 20.11 -10.86 -0.27
CA ASP A 3 20.21 -11.18 1.14
C ASP A 3 18.83 -11.02 1.82
N GLU A 4 18.71 -11.42 3.10
CA GLU A 4 17.43 -11.38 3.82
C GLU A 4 16.84 -9.98 3.94
N GLU A 5 17.70 -8.97 4.11
CA GLU A 5 17.27 -7.58 4.22
C GLU A 5 16.70 -7.08 2.90
N ALA A 6 17.42 -7.30 1.81
CA ALA A 6 16.99 -6.93 0.48
C ALA A 6 15.74 -7.72 0.05
N LEU A 7 15.61 -8.99 0.47
CA LEU A 7 14.41 -9.79 0.24
C LEU A 7 13.20 -9.19 0.97
N LEU A 8 13.33 -8.93 2.27
CA LEU A 8 12.26 -8.36 3.09
C LEU A 8 11.83 -6.98 2.57
N ALA A 9 12.79 -6.10 2.27
CA ALA A 9 12.52 -4.80 1.70
C ALA A 9 11.86 -4.89 0.31
N SER A 10 12.23 -5.87 -0.52
CA SER A 10 11.61 -6.07 -1.83
C SER A 10 10.15 -6.51 -1.71
N ILE A 11 9.83 -7.34 -0.72
CA ILE A 11 8.44 -7.74 -0.44
C ILE A 11 7.65 -6.54 0.12
N LEU A 12 8.15 -5.89 1.17
CA LEU A 12 7.45 -4.78 1.84
C LEU A 12 7.25 -3.55 0.96
N ARG A 13 8.05 -3.40 -0.10
CA ARG A 13 7.86 -2.35 -1.12
C ARG A 13 6.55 -2.50 -1.89
N TRP A 14 6.03 -3.71 -2.06
CA TRP A 14 4.86 -4.02 -2.89
C TRP A 14 3.75 -4.78 -2.15
N SER A 15 4.02 -5.23 -0.93
CA SER A 15 3.08 -6.01 -0.15
C SER A 15 3.22 -5.64 1.31
N ALA A 16 2.16 -5.07 1.87
CA ALA A 16 2.14 -4.71 3.29
C ALA A 16 2.42 -5.93 4.17
N LEU A 17 3.11 -5.69 5.29
CA LEU A 17 3.29 -6.72 6.32
C LEU A 17 1.90 -7.25 6.76
N PRO A 18 1.72 -8.56 6.96
CA PRO A 18 0.49 -9.10 7.55
C PRO A 18 0.16 -8.38 8.86
N GLY A 19 -1.12 -8.01 9.04
CA GLY A 19 -1.56 -7.16 10.15
C GLY A 19 -1.37 -5.65 9.94
N ALA A 20 -0.50 -5.21 9.02
CA ALA A 20 -0.24 -3.79 8.75
C ALA A 20 -0.87 -3.27 7.44
N SER A 21 -1.52 -4.14 6.65
CA SER A 21 -2.28 -3.69 5.48
C SER A 21 -3.50 -2.87 5.88
N ARG A 22 -3.67 -1.72 5.23
CA ARG A 22 -4.82 -0.83 5.40
C ARG A 22 -6.13 -1.48 4.91
N HIS A 23 -6.05 -2.44 3.98
CA HIS A 23 -7.21 -3.22 3.54
C HIS A 23 -7.84 -4.04 4.67
N HIS A 24 -7.09 -4.42 5.72
CA HIS A 24 -7.65 -5.13 6.87
C HIS A 24 -8.69 -4.30 7.64
N TRP A 25 -8.65 -2.98 7.50
CA TRP A 25 -9.60 -2.07 8.17
C TRP A 25 -10.89 -1.88 7.38
N GLY A 26 -10.97 -2.42 6.15
CA GLY A 26 -12.10 -2.22 5.25
C GLY A 26 -12.18 -0.80 4.68
N THR A 27 -11.08 -0.05 4.69
CA THR A 27 -11.05 1.36 4.30
C THR A 27 -10.43 1.62 2.94
N ASP A 28 -9.71 0.64 2.39
CA ASP A 28 -8.86 0.81 1.24
C ASP A 28 -9.33 -0.10 0.08
N ILE A 29 -9.26 0.43 -1.14
CA ILE A 29 -9.68 -0.25 -2.37
C ILE A 29 -8.66 -0.03 -3.49
N ASP A 30 -8.47 -1.06 -4.30
CA ASP A 30 -7.70 -1.01 -5.54
C ASP A 30 -8.65 -0.98 -6.73
N VAL A 31 -8.47 -0.03 -7.63
CA VAL A 31 -9.39 0.18 -8.75
C VAL A 31 -8.71 0.10 -10.11
N ILE A 32 -9.37 -0.57 -11.05
CA ILE A 32 -8.98 -0.66 -12.46
C ILE A 32 -10.17 -0.36 -13.37
N ASP A 33 -9.90 0.10 -14.59
CA ASP A 33 -10.93 0.21 -15.63
C ASP A 33 -10.95 -1.07 -16.46
N ARG A 34 -11.87 -1.98 -16.10
CA ARG A 34 -12.03 -3.26 -16.80
C ARG A 34 -12.28 -3.11 -18.30
N SER A 35 -12.82 -1.99 -18.75
CA SER A 35 -13.16 -1.77 -20.16
C SER A 35 -12.00 -1.22 -21.00
N ALA A 36 -10.94 -0.74 -20.35
CA ALA A 36 -9.80 -0.12 -21.02
C ALA A 36 -8.82 -1.10 -21.70
N PRO A 37 -8.43 -2.24 -21.10
CA PRO A 37 -7.47 -3.12 -21.72
C PRO A 37 -8.03 -3.91 -22.91
N PRO A 38 -7.20 -4.27 -23.90
CA PRO A 38 -7.60 -5.20 -24.95
C PRO A 38 -7.90 -6.58 -24.36
N PRO A 39 -8.59 -7.47 -25.12
CA PRO A 39 -8.73 -8.87 -24.75
C PRO A 39 -7.36 -9.49 -24.41
N ASP A 40 -7.34 -10.38 -23.42
CA ASP A 40 -6.16 -11.12 -22.94
C ASP A 40 -5.03 -10.28 -22.32
N TYR A 41 -5.25 -8.99 -22.05
CA TYR A 41 -4.31 -8.20 -21.28
C TYR A 41 -4.23 -8.69 -19.82
N ALA A 42 -3.04 -9.04 -19.37
CA ALA A 42 -2.77 -9.35 -17.97
C ALA A 42 -2.43 -8.06 -17.21
N VAL A 43 -3.35 -7.63 -16.35
CA VAL A 43 -3.14 -6.48 -15.46
C VAL A 43 -1.97 -6.75 -14.52
N ARG A 44 -1.01 -5.83 -14.46
CA ARG A 44 0.17 -5.96 -13.60
C ARG A 44 0.06 -5.19 -12.29
N LEU A 45 -0.81 -4.17 -12.24
CA LEU A 45 -0.83 -3.17 -11.18
C LEU A 45 0.56 -2.53 -11.03
N MET A 46 0.97 -1.84 -12.08
CA MET A 46 2.23 -1.10 -12.12
C MET A 46 1.97 0.37 -12.45
N PRO A 47 2.76 1.32 -11.93
CA PRO A 47 2.55 2.76 -12.15
C PRO A 47 2.39 3.16 -13.61
N ASP A 48 3.16 2.53 -14.50
CA ASP A 48 3.16 2.77 -15.94
C ASP A 48 1.82 2.41 -16.60
N GLU A 49 1.01 1.54 -16.01
CA GLU A 49 -0.34 1.24 -16.50
C GLU A 49 -1.30 2.42 -16.31
N PHE A 50 -1.06 3.31 -15.35
CA PHE A 50 -1.95 4.44 -15.00
C PHE A 50 -1.42 5.80 -15.44
N GLU A 51 -0.19 5.86 -15.92
CA GLU A 51 0.47 7.08 -16.40
C GLU A 51 0.16 7.37 -17.88
N ALA A 52 0.71 8.46 -18.41
CA ALA A 52 0.53 8.83 -19.81
C ALA A 52 1.02 7.72 -20.76
N GLY A 53 0.16 7.28 -21.67
CA GLY A 53 0.38 6.14 -22.57
C GLY A 53 0.03 4.78 -21.96
N GLY A 54 -0.31 4.72 -20.66
CA GLY A 54 -0.75 3.53 -19.96
C GLY A 54 -2.19 3.12 -20.30
N VAL A 55 -2.48 1.83 -20.18
CA VAL A 55 -3.81 1.27 -20.50
C VAL A 55 -4.92 1.86 -19.62
N PHE A 56 -4.60 2.27 -18.40
CA PHE A 56 -5.48 2.92 -17.44
C PHE A 56 -5.22 4.43 -17.31
N GLU A 57 -4.54 5.08 -18.26
CA GLU A 57 -4.24 6.53 -18.21
C GLU A 57 -5.47 7.38 -17.84
N ARG A 58 -6.61 7.07 -18.46
CA ARG A 58 -7.87 7.79 -18.22
C ARG A 58 -8.32 7.68 -16.77
N LEU A 59 -8.24 6.48 -16.19
CA LEU A 59 -8.57 6.24 -14.78
C LEU A 59 -7.54 6.89 -13.86
N GLY A 60 -6.24 6.78 -14.15
CA GLY A 60 -5.18 7.41 -13.37
C GLY A 60 -5.38 8.93 -13.23
N ARG A 61 -5.68 9.62 -14.34
CA ARG A 61 -6.04 11.05 -14.33
C ARG A 61 -7.27 11.35 -13.50
N TRP A 62 -8.29 10.50 -13.58
CA TRP A 62 -9.51 10.68 -12.80
C TRP A 62 -9.24 10.53 -11.29
N ILE A 63 -8.50 9.50 -10.89
CA ILE A 63 -8.08 9.25 -9.51
C ILE A 63 -7.20 10.37 -8.96
N GLU A 64 -6.38 11.01 -9.80
CA GLU A 64 -5.58 12.15 -9.35
C GLU A 64 -6.42 13.39 -9.03
N ALA A 65 -7.48 13.64 -9.81
CA ALA A 65 -8.25 14.87 -9.72
C ALA A 65 -9.44 14.84 -8.73
N HIS A 66 -9.96 13.66 -8.36
CA HIS A 66 -11.26 13.54 -7.67
C HIS A 66 -11.31 12.91 -6.26
N PRO A 67 -10.24 12.38 -5.63
CA PRO A 67 -10.40 11.50 -4.47
C PRO A 67 -10.96 12.28 -3.27
N GLY A 68 -10.50 13.51 -3.05
CA GLY A 68 -10.94 14.37 -1.95
C GLY A 68 -12.41 14.81 -2.02
N ARG A 69 -13.11 14.59 -3.14
CA ARG A 69 -14.56 14.87 -3.24
C ARG A 69 -15.40 13.90 -2.39
N PHE A 70 -14.86 12.71 -2.11
CA PHE A 70 -15.57 11.62 -1.44
C PHE A 70 -14.83 11.13 -0.19
N ASP A 71 -14.03 12.01 0.42
CA ASP A 71 -13.17 11.73 1.58
C ASP A 71 -12.15 10.60 1.35
N PHE A 72 -11.84 10.29 0.09
CA PHE A 72 -10.74 9.41 -0.27
C PHE A 72 -9.44 10.20 -0.42
N PHE A 73 -8.33 9.55 -0.13
CA PHE A 73 -6.99 10.03 -0.45
C PHE A 73 -6.11 8.89 -0.96
N ARG A 74 -4.92 9.24 -1.46
CA ARG A 74 -3.95 8.29 -2.00
C ARG A 74 -2.78 8.17 -1.03
N PRO A 75 -2.74 7.15 -0.14
CA PRO A 75 -1.65 6.99 0.82
C PRO A 75 -0.31 6.77 0.12
N TYR A 76 -0.32 6.13 -1.05
CA TYR A 76 0.87 5.82 -1.84
C TYR A 76 0.97 6.67 -3.12
N ALA A 77 0.66 7.97 -3.03
CA ALA A 77 0.69 8.88 -4.18
C ALA A 77 2.11 9.13 -4.75
N ALA A 78 3.15 8.96 -3.92
CA ALA A 78 4.55 9.13 -4.28
C ALA A 78 5.41 8.14 -3.50
N TYR A 79 6.54 7.73 -4.10
CA TYR A 79 7.51 6.90 -3.41
C TYR A 79 8.29 7.73 -2.38
N LYS A 80 8.09 7.42 -1.10
CA LYS A 80 8.75 8.11 0.03
C LYS A 80 9.86 7.27 0.67
N GLY A 81 10.34 6.25 -0.03
CA GLY A 81 11.33 5.30 0.51
C GLY A 81 10.72 4.13 1.28
N GLY A 82 9.44 3.83 1.10
CA GLY A 82 8.70 2.76 1.78
C GLY A 82 7.93 1.88 0.80
N VAL A 83 6.61 1.85 0.94
CA VAL A 83 5.71 1.30 -0.08
C VAL A 83 5.89 2.08 -1.38
N GLU A 84 5.89 1.37 -2.51
CA GLU A 84 6.00 1.97 -3.84
C GLU A 84 4.79 2.86 -4.15
N ARG A 85 4.89 3.69 -5.19
CA ARG A 85 3.75 4.43 -5.70
C ARG A 85 2.70 3.47 -6.26
N GLU A 86 1.45 3.62 -5.83
CA GLU A 86 0.31 2.80 -6.25
C GLU A 86 -0.85 3.68 -6.72
N PRO A 87 -0.90 4.07 -8.02
CA PRO A 87 -1.93 4.99 -8.52
C PRO A 87 -3.37 4.49 -8.43
N TRP A 88 -3.56 3.17 -8.28
CA TRP A 88 -4.86 2.50 -8.16
C TRP A 88 -5.40 2.47 -6.73
N HIS A 89 -4.54 2.73 -5.73
CA HIS A 89 -4.86 2.56 -4.32
C HIS A 89 -5.55 3.81 -3.75
N LEU A 90 -6.78 3.62 -3.25
CA LEU A 90 -7.58 4.67 -2.60
C LEU A 90 -7.87 4.27 -1.15
N SER A 91 -7.76 5.23 -0.23
CA SER A 91 -8.04 5.04 1.20
C SER A 91 -9.11 6.02 1.68
N TYR A 92 -10.14 5.52 2.36
CA TYR A 92 -11.23 6.32 2.91
C TYR A 92 -10.82 6.95 4.24
N ALA A 93 -10.48 8.23 4.22
CA ALA A 93 -9.86 8.95 5.34
C ALA A 93 -10.64 8.88 6.66
N PRO A 94 -12.00 9.02 6.69
CA PRO A 94 -12.75 9.07 7.94
C PRO A 94 -12.61 7.84 8.84
N VAL A 95 -12.21 6.70 8.28
CA VAL A 95 -11.94 5.46 9.03
C VAL A 95 -10.45 5.13 9.02
N ALA A 96 -9.76 5.37 7.91
CA ALA A 96 -8.36 4.94 7.77
C ALA A 96 -7.37 5.77 8.58
N VAL A 97 -7.67 7.05 8.85
CA VAL A 97 -6.85 7.91 9.71
C VAL A 97 -6.89 7.44 11.18
N PRO A 98 -8.06 7.32 11.83
CA PRO A 98 -8.10 6.84 13.21
C PRO A 98 -7.62 5.38 13.33
N ALA A 99 -7.81 4.53 12.32
CA ALA A 99 -7.27 3.17 12.32
C ALA A 99 -5.73 3.16 12.30
N LEU A 100 -5.09 4.04 11.51
CA LEU A 100 -3.63 4.18 11.51
C LEU A 100 -3.11 4.71 12.85
N GLU A 101 -3.82 5.65 13.49
CA GLU A 101 -3.45 6.16 14.82
C GLU A 101 -3.56 5.10 15.91
N ALA A 102 -4.53 4.19 15.79
CA ALA A 102 -4.75 3.09 16.73
C ALA A 102 -3.79 1.90 16.51
N LEU A 103 -3.24 1.75 15.30
CA LEU A 103 -2.25 0.72 15.02
C LEU A 103 -0.92 1.12 15.66
N THR A 104 -0.32 0.23 16.46
CA THR A 104 0.97 0.49 17.11
C THR A 104 2.00 -0.56 16.72
N PRO A 105 3.31 -0.25 16.81
CA PRO A 105 4.36 -1.25 16.64
C PRO A 105 4.21 -2.44 17.59
N ASP A 106 3.77 -2.21 18.83
CA ASP A 106 3.58 -3.25 19.84
C ASP A 106 2.43 -4.20 19.43
N LEU A 107 1.31 -3.66 18.95
CA LEU A 107 0.19 -4.46 18.47
C LEU A 107 0.60 -5.33 17.27
N LEU A 108 1.38 -4.77 16.34
CA LEU A 108 1.92 -5.54 15.22
C LEU A 108 2.93 -6.59 15.68
N THR A 109 3.78 -6.27 16.67
CA THR A 109 4.74 -7.22 17.25
C THR A 109 4.02 -8.43 17.83
N GLU A 110 2.97 -8.19 18.63
CA GLU A 110 2.14 -9.24 19.21
C GLU A 110 1.49 -10.10 18.12
N ALA A 111 0.86 -9.48 17.12
CA ALA A 111 0.21 -10.19 16.01
C ALA A 111 1.20 -11.03 15.19
N ILE A 112 2.40 -10.51 14.91
CA ILE A 112 3.42 -11.23 14.15
C ILE A 112 4.02 -12.36 14.99
N ALA A 113 4.23 -12.16 16.29
CA ALA A 113 4.75 -13.19 17.19
C ALA A 113 3.83 -14.43 17.21
N ASP A 114 2.52 -14.22 17.20
CA ASP A 114 1.49 -15.28 17.21
C ASP A 114 1.16 -15.86 15.82
N SER A 115 1.73 -15.33 14.74
CA SER A 115 1.46 -15.79 13.36
C SER A 115 2.44 -16.86 12.88
N ASP A 116 2.17 -17.56 11.77
CA ASP A 116 3.13 -18.48 11.12
C ASP A 116 3.90 -17.83 9.95
N VAL A 117 4.10 -16.51 9.98
CA VAL A 117 4.76 -15.80 8.87
C VAL A 117 6.23 -16.21 8.72
N LEU A 118 6.66 -16.44 7.48
CA LEU A 118 8.07 -16.67 7.17
C LEU A 118 8.90 -15.39 7.40
N GLY A 119 10.14 -15.54 7.86
CA GLY A 119 10.99 -14.39 8.20
C GLY A 119 10.62 -13.66 9.49
N LYS A 120 9.75 -14.25 10.33
CA LYS A 120 9.25 -13.69 11.60
C LYS A 120 10.35 -13.07 12.46
N GLU A 121 11.44 -13.79 12.73
CA GLU A 121 12.50 -13.31 13.62
C GLU A 121 13.11 -11.99 13.13
N ARG A 122 13.34 -11.87 11.82
CA ARG A 122 13.84 -10.65 11.19
C ARG A 122 12.82 -9.52 11.26
N VAL A 123 11.55 -9.81 10.96
CA VAL A 123 10.45 -8.83 11.05
C VAL A 123 10.33 -8.28 12.47
N LEU A 124 10.35 -9.15 13.49
CA LEU A 124 10.27 -8.73 14.89
C LEU A 124 11.48 -7.89 15.31
N ALA A 125 12.68 -8.26 14.88
CA ALA A 125 13.90 -7.51 15.17
C ALA A 125 13.89 -6.10 14.52
N GLU A 126 13.21 -5.93 13.39
CA GLU A 126 13.15 -4.67 12.65
C GLU A 126 11.82 -3.92 12.79
N MET A 127 10.91 -4.37 13.65
CA MET A 127 9.54 -3.85 13.72
C MET A 127 9.47 -2.31 13.79
N PRO A 128 10.27 -1.60 14.62
CA PRO A 128 10.21 -0.13 14.64
C PRO A 128 10.56 0.51 13.28
N ALA A 129 11.56 -0.05 12.57
CA ALA A 129 11.97 0.45 11.26
C ALA A 129 10.93 0.10 10.18
N ILE A 130 10.37 -1.11 10.22
CA ILE A 130 9.32 -1.55 9.29
C ILE A 130 8.07 -0.67 9.47
N TYR A 131 7.66 -0.45 10.71
CA TYR A 131 6.50 0.39 11.03
C TYR A 131 6.69 1.82 10.49
N ALA A 132 7.82 2.45 10.83
CA ALA A 132 8.11 3.81 10.38
C ALA A 132 8.14 3.91 8.84
N ARG A 133 8.77 2.93 8.18
CA ARG A 133 9.07 2.98 6.74
C ARG A 133 7.91 2.53 5.85
N TYR A 134 7.14 1.52 6.24
CA TYR A 134 6.14 0.89 5.38
C TYR A 134 4.70 1.07 5.88
N VAL A 135 4.49 1.51 7.13
CA VAL A 135 3.14 1.70 7.70
C VAL A 135 2.79 3.18 7.79
N THR A 136 3.64 3.99 8.42
CA THR A 136 3.34 5.42 8.65
C THR A 136 3.85 6.36 7.58
N ASN A 137 4.81 5.93 6.75
CA ASN A 137 5.40 6.78 5.70
C ASN A 137 4.52 6.88 4.46
N ILE A 138 3.35 7.48 4.62
CA ILE A 138 2.35 7.69 3.57
C ILE A 138 2.20 9.17 3.25
N SER A 139 1.53 9.49 2.15
CA SER A 139 0.94 10.80 1.92
C SER A 139 -0.20 11.03 2.90
N MET A 140 -0.31 12.24 3.44
CA MET A 140 -1.35 12.57 4.42
C MET A 140 -2.70 12.76 3.72
N ALA A 141 -3.78 12.41 4.43
CA ALA A 141 -5.12 12.84 4.04
C ALA A 141 -5.19 14.39 4.06
N PRO A 142 -5.98 15.02 3.17
CA PRO A 142 -6.17 16.47 3.12
C PRO A 142 -6.77 17.06 4.39
#